data_AF-A0A0B1RR15-F1
#
_entry.id   AF-A0A0B1RR15-F1
#
_cell.length_a   1.000
_cell.length_b   1.000
_cell.length_c   1.000
_cell.angle_alpha   90.00
_cell.angle_beta   90.00
_cell.angle_gamma   90.00
#
_symmetry.space_group_name_H-M   'P 1'
#
loop_
_entity.id
_entity.type
_entity.pdbx_description
1 polymer ?
#
loop_
_entity_poly.entity_id
_entity_poly.type
_entity_poly.pdbx_seq_one_letter_code
_entity_poly.pdbx_strand_id
1 'polypeptide(L)'
;MPVVTETPKYLGKSLTVYYKHHVGAYSGVGSIFKEVRDLLPHGAVTFGIFYDDPRERDEHLLQSAVGVVFGEDGKPLYTDNYAQQLTRWGYEKMVLPKVDRAVEITQPYTGSLSVFALIYRTYGIIRQFIEEKRLETYHAVEFYSADEICVSFPLDHVKEFNVPEVGRLFLVCKTFL
;
A
#
# COMPACT_ATOMS: atom_id res chain seq x y z
N MET A 1 6.47 -14.94 10.85
CA MET A 1 5.06 -15.18 11.24
C MET A 1 4.40 -13.84 11.45
N PRO A 2 3.10 -13.68 11.17
CA PRO A 2 2.39 -12.45 11.45
C PRO A 2 2.33 -12.20 12.96
N VAL A 3 2.36 -10.94 13.35
CA VAL A 3 2.23 -10.49 14.74
C VAL A 3 1.28 -9.32 14.82
N VAL A 4 0.56 -9.19 15.94
CA VAL A 4 -0.04 -7.90 16.30
C VAL A 4 1.06 -7.10 17.00
N THR A 5 1.38 -5.91 16.48
CA THR A 5 2.40 -5.02 17.04
C THR A 5 1.79 -3.70 17.49
N GLU A 6 2.35 -3.11 18.54
CA GLU A 6 2.05 -1.75 19.02
C GLU A 6 3.08 -0.72 18.52
N THR A 7 4.07 -1.18 17.77
CA THR A 7 5.08 -0.34 17.12
C THR A 7 5.19 -0.76 15.65
N PRO A 8 4.18 -0.47 14.80
CA PRO A 8 4.20 -0.83 13.40
C PRO A 8 5.39 -0.18 12.69
N LYS A 9 6.11 -0.95 11.86
CA LYS A 9 7.41 -0.50 11.31
C LYS A 9 7.31 0.80 10.52
N TYR A 10 6.31 0.88 9.64
CA TYR A 10 6.06 2.06 8.81
C TYR A 10 4.88 2.87 9.32
N LEU A 11 3.77 2.20 9.64
CA LEU A 11 2.53 2.86 10.04
C LEU A 11 2.55 3.40 11.48
N GLY A 12 3.59 3.13 12.27
CA GLY A 12 3.80 3.77 13.58
C GLY A 12 4.12 5.27 13.50
N LYS A 13 4.20 5.82 12.27
CA LYS A 13 4.40 7.23 11.95
C LYS A 13 3.33 7.70 10.98
N SER A 14 3.07 9.00 10.93
CA SER A 14 2.27 9.57 9.84
C SER A 14 3.13 9.66 8.57
N LEU A 15 2.62 9.16 7.46
CA LEU A 15 3.39 9.08 6.21
C LEU A 15 2.85 10.07 5.19
N THR A 16 3.69 10.98 4.72
CA THR A 16 3.40 11.71 3.48
C THR A 16 3.76 10.80 2.32
N VAL A 17 2.78 10.52 1.45
CA VAL A 17 2.98 9.64 0.30
C VAL A 17 2.57 10.32 -0.99
N TYR A 18 3.21 9.92 -2.08
CA TYR A 18 2.77 10.22 -3.44
C TYR A 18 2.32 8.93 -4.10
N TYR A 19 1.12 8.91 -4.67
CA TYR A 19 0.50 7.69 -5.20
C TYR A 19 -0.18 7.93 -6.55
N LYS A 20 -0.35 6.85 -7.30
CA LYS A 20 -1.32 6.76 -8.40
C LYS A 20 -2.43 5.81 -7.99
N HIS A 21 -3.68 6.22 -8.19
CA HIS A 21 -4.81 5.29 -8.15
C HIS A 21 -4.80 4.41 -9.40
N HIS A 22 -5.00 3.13 -9.21
CA HIS A 22 -5.00 2.12 -10.26
C HIS A 22 -6.27 1.29 -10.16
N VAL A 23 -6.92 1.10 -11.31
CA VAL A 23 -8.06 0.19 -11.46
C VAL A 23 -7.69 -0.87 -12.49
N GLY A 24 -7.82 -2.13 -12.11
CA GLY A 24 -7.44 -3.29 -12.90
C GLY A 24 -6.63 -4.31 -12.12
N ALA A 25 -6.17 -5.36 -12.79
CA ALA A 25 -5.48 -6.47 -12.16
C ALA A 25 -4.23 -6.01 -11.38
N TYR A 26 -4.05 -6.51 -10.16
CA TYR A 26 -2.89 -6.14 -9.33
C TYR A 26 -1.53 -6.48 -9.95
N SER A 27 -1.47 -7.41 -10.91
CA SER A 27 -0.26 -7.65 -11.70
C SER A 27 0.20 -6.42 -12.51
N GLY A 28 -0.72 -5.50 -12.83
CA GLY A 28 -0.45 -4.26 -13.58
C GLY A 28 0.34 -3.21 -12.80
N VAL A 29 0.30 -3.25 -11.45
CA VAL A 29 0.95 -2.24 -10.60
C VAL A 29 2.48 -2.29 -10.67
N GLY A 30 3.06 -3.38 -11.16
CA GLY A 30 4.51 -3.53 -11.33
C GLY A 30 5.13 -2.44 -12.22
N SER A 31 4.37 -1.97 -13.21
CA SER A 31 4.80 -0.85 -14.08
C SER A 31 4.90 0.48 -13.31
N ILE A 32 3.95 0.76 -12.42
CA ILE A 32 3.94 1.95 -11.55
C ILE A 32 5.10 1.88 -10.56
N PHE A 33 5.32 0.72 -9.93
CA PHE A 33 6.47 0.50 -9.05
C PHE A 33 7.81 0.70 -9.75
N LYS A 34 7.92 0.29 -11.03
CA LYS A 34 9.12 0.54 -11.82
C LYS A 34 9.30 2.03 -12.10
N GLU A 35 8.24 2.69 -12.56
CA GLU A 35 8.26 4.11 -12.88
C GLU A 35 8.70 4.95 -11.67
N VAL A 36 8.08 4.77 -10.51
CA VAL A 36 8.42 5.56 -9.31
C VAL A 36 9.85 5.28 -8.82
N ARG A 37 10.35 4.05 -8.96
CA ARG A 37 11.75 3.70 -8.62
C ARG A 37 12.74 4.37 -9.57
N ASP A 38 12.39 4.55 -10.83
CA ASP A 38 13.24 5.23 -11.82
C ASP A 38 13.24 6.77 -11.61
N LEU A 39 12.20 7.33 -10.97
CA LEU A 39 12.08 8.76 -10.66
C LEU A 39 12.79 9.19 -9.37
N LEU A 40 12.96 8.29 -8.40
CA LEU A 40 13.45 8.61 -7.05
C LEU A 40 14.88 8.09 -6.81
N PRO A 41 15.59 8.62 -5.80
CA PRO A 41 16.88 8.06 -5.40
C PRO A 41 16.80 6.57 -5.05
N HIS A 42 17.88 5.84 -5.31
CA HIS A 42 17.97 4.43 -4.94
C HIS A 42 17.70 4.22 -3.44
N GLY A 43 16.92 3.19 -3.12
CA GLY A 43 16.53 2.87 -1.74
C GLY A 43 15.26 3.59 -1.26
N ALA A 44 14.59 4.36 -2.13
CA ALA A 44 13.28 4.92 -1.80
C ALA A 44 12.26 3.81 -1.49
N VAL A 45 11.50 4.01 -0.42
CA VAL A 45 10.49 3.04 0.02
C VAL A 45 9.23 3.24 -0.81
N THR A 46 8.91 2.25 -1.63
CA THR A 46 7.66 2.22 -2.38
C THR A 46 6.57 1.51 -1.58
N PHE A 47 5.31 1.85 -1.82
CA PHE A 47 4.19 1.24 -1.12
C PHE A 47 3.02 0.96 -2.06
N GLY A 48 2.14 0.05 -1.63
CA GLY A 48 0.86 -0.22 -2.26
C GLY A 48 -0.24 -0.43 -1.21
N ILE A 49 -1.41 0.15 -1.43
CA ILE A 49 -2.65 -0.16 -0.70
C ILE A 49 -3.55 -0.93 -1.64
N PHE A 50 -4.00 -2.11 -1.21
CA PHE A 50 -4.85 -3.00 -2.00
C PHE A 50 -6.23 -3.07 -1.33
N TYR A 51 -7.24 -2.57 -2.03
CA TYR A 51 -8.56 -2.30 -1.45
C TYR A 51 -9.53 -3.49 -1.52
N ASP A 52 -9.29 -4.42 -2.43
CA ASP A 52 -10.25 -5.47 -2.80
C ASP A 52 -9.63 -6.87 -2.62
N ASP A 53 -10.48 -7.87 -2.36
CA ASP A 53 -10.05 -9.27 -2.41
C ASP A 53 -10.05 -9.76 -3.88
N PRO A 54 -8.88 -10.10 -4.46
CA PRO A 54 -8.78 -10.59 -5.84
C PRO A 54 -9.47 -11.93 -6.07
N ARG A 55 -9.94 -12.62 -5.03
CA ARG A 55 -10.73 -13.86 -5.12
C ARG A 55 -12.23 -13.61 -5.20
N GLU A 56 -12.67 -12.42 -4.76
CA GLU A 56 -14.10 -12.09 -4.66
C GLU A 56 -14.52 -11.05 -5.70
N ARG A 57 -13.59 -10.18 -6.13
CA ARG A 57 -13.85 -9.11 -7.09
C ARG A 57 -13.17 -9.40 -8.43
N ASP A 58 -13.88 -9.07 -9.52
CA ASP A 58 -13.35 -9.20 -10.87
C ASP A 58 -12.06 -8.40 -11.06
N GLU A 59 -11.09 -9.00 -11.74
CA GLU A 59 -9.73 -8.45 -11.87
C GLU A 59 -9.71 -7.03 -12.45
N HIS A 60 -10.59 -6.73 -13.39
CA HIS A 60 -10.67 -5.43 -14.08
C HIS A 60 -11.29 -4.32 -13.20
N LEU A 61 -11.85 -4.70 -12.05
CA LEU A 61 -12.48 -3.78 -11.10
C LEU A 61 -11.66 -3.61 -9.82
N LEU A 62 -10.60 -4.40 -9.63
CA LEU A 62 -9.71 -4.28 -8.48
C LEU A 62 -9.09 -2.89 -8.42
N GLN A 63 -9.00 -2.34 -7.21
CA GLN A 63 -8.47 -1.01 -6.97
C GLN A 63 -7.25 -1.07 -6.07
N SER A 64 -6.27 -0.22 -6.38
CA SER A 64 -5.09 -0.02 -5.56
C SER A 64 -4.61 1.42 -5.62
N ALA A 65 -3.85 1.82 -4.60
CA ALA A 65 -3.08 3.06 -4.60
C ALA A 65 -1.60 2.71 -4.43
N VAL A 66 -0.76 3.10 -5.39
CA VAL A 66 0.65 2.65 -5.44
C VAL A 66 1.57 3.83 -5.66
N GLY A 67 2.69 3.87 -4.95
CA GLY A 67 3.69 4.92 -5.15
C GLY A 67 4.83 4.88 -4.15
N VAL A 68 5.18 6.03 -3.57
CA VAL A 68 6.37 6.20 -2.72
C VAL A 68 6.05 6.91 -1.40
N VAL A 69 6.71 6.47 -0.33
CA VAL A 69 6.75 7.17 0.95
C VAL A 69 7.71 8.33 0.82
N PHE A 70 7.21 9.55 0.91
CA PHE A 70 7.97 10.78 0.67
C PHE A 70 8.34 11.52 1.96
N GLY A 71 7.65 11.26 3.06
CA GLY A 71 7.90 11.92 4.33
C GLY A 71 7.36 11.13 5.51
N GLU A 72 7.94 11.36 6.68
CA GLU A 72 7.54 10.76 7.95
C GLU A 72 7.34 11.86 8.99
N ASP A 73 6.22 11.83 9.71
CA ASP A 73 5.85 12.79 10.76
C ASP A 73 6.02 14.25 10.33
N GLY A 74 5.55 14.56 9.11
CA GLY A 74 5.60 15.89 8.51
C GLY A 74 6.99 16.31 7.99
N LYS A 75 8.01 15.45 8.10
CA LYS A 75 9.36 15.72 7.61
C LYS A 75 9.59 15.05 6.25
N PRO A 76 9.97 15.78 5.19
CA PRO A 76 10.25 15.19 3.89
C PRO A 76 11.55 14.37 3.92
N LEU A 77 11.55 13.23 3.25
CA LEU A 77 12.72 12.36 3.03
C LEU A 77 13.51 12.77 1.78
N TYR A 78 12.86 13.47 0.85
CA TYR A 78 13.44 13.90 -0.42
C TYR A 78 13.22 15.39 -0.65
N THR A 79 13.99 15.97 -1.56
CA THR A 79 13.90 17.39 -1.91
C THR A 79 12.62 17.69 -2.70
N ASP A 80 12.20 18.96 -2.68
CA ASP A 80 11.00 19.42 -3.40
C ASP A 80 11.05 19.19 -4.92
N ASN A 81 12.24 19.04 -5.51
CA ASN A 81 12.38 18.71 -6.93
C ASN A 81 11.71 17.36 -7.25
N TYR A 82 11.88 16.35 -6.39
CA TYR A 82 11.22 15.05 -6.57
C TYR A 82 9.71 15.16 -6.38
N ALA A 83 9.23 15.97 -5.43
CA ALA A 83 7.80 16.25 -5.27
C ALA A 83 7.18 16.87 -6.53
N GLN A 84 7.85 17.86 -7.13
CA GLN A 84 7.41 18.49 -8.38
C GLN A 84 7.42 17.48 -9.54
N GLN A 85 8.44 16.64 -9.62
CA GLN A 85 8.53 15.60 -10.64
C GLN A 85 7.40 14.59 -10.51
N LEU A 86 7.16 14.05 -9.31
CA LEU A 86 6.05 13.14 -9.02
C LEU A 86 4.70 13.75 -9.42
N THR A 87 4.46 14.99 -9.04
CA THR A 87 3.22 15.71 -9.40
C THR A 87 3.07 15.82 -10.93
N ARG A 88 4.15 16.18 -11.65
CA ARG A 88 4.14 16.27 -13.13
C ARG A 88 3.88 14.92 -13.81
N TRP A 89 4.28 13.82 -13.17
CA TRP A 89 4.05 12.46 -13.64
C TRP A 89 2.67 11.90 -13.22
N GLY A 90 1.83 12.73 -12.59
CA GLY A 90 0.45 12.37 -12.23
C GLY A 90 0.32 11.62 -10.91
N TYR A 91 1.30 11.73 -10.01
CA TYR A 91 1.13 11.23 -8.64
C TYR A 91 0.41 12.28 -7.78
N GLU A 92 -0.56 11.84 -7.01
CA GLU A 92 -1.28 12.64 -6.03
C GLU A 92 -0.62 12.53 -4.66
N LYS A 93 -0.67 13.61 -3.87
CA LYS A 93 -0.12 13.66 -2.52
C LYS A 93 -1.23 13.37 -1.51
N MET A 94 -0.98 12.46 -0.57
CA MET A 94 -1.83 12.29 0.61
C MET A 94 -0.98 12.09 1.87
N VAL A 95 -1.64 12.12 3.02
CA VAL A 95 -1.05 11.76 4.31
C VAL A 95 -1.77 10.52 4.82
N LEU A 96 -1.05 9.42 4.98
CA LEU A 96 -1.54 8.25 5.71
C LEU A 96 -1.43 8.52 7.21
N PRO A 97 -2.48 8.21 7.99
CA PRO A 97 -2.44 8.42 9.42
C PRO A 97 -1.43 7.47 10.07
N LYS A 98 -0.88 7.91 11.20
CA LYS A 98 -0.24 6.98 12.13
C LYS A 98 -1.30 6.02 12.67
N VAL A 99 -0.92 4.77 12.86
CA VAL A 99 -1.70 3.76 13.60
C VAL A 99 -0.92 3.30 14.82
N ASP A 100 -1.64 3.01 15.90
CA ASP A 100 -1.05 2.50 17.13
C ASP A 100 -0.87 0.99 17.03
N ARG A 101 -1.75 0.28 16.32
CA ARG A 101 -1.67 -1.18 16.19
C ARG A 101 -1.87 -1.64 14.76
N ALA A 102 -1.10 -2.67 14.39
CA ALA A 102 -1.23 -3.33 13.10
C ALA A 102 -0.94 -4.83 13.22
N VAL A 103 -1.48 -5.61 12.29
CA VAL A 103 -0.94 -6.94 11.99
C VAL A 103 0.19 -6.77 10.99
N GLU A 104 1.40 -7.20 11.35
CA GLU A 104 2.56 -7.10 10.48
C GLU A 104 3.22 -8.44 10.24
N ILE A 105 3.70 -8.61 9.00
CA ILE A 105 4.69 -9.62 8.65
C ILE A 105 5.71 -9.01 7.70
N THR A 106 6.97 -9.34 7.93
CA THR A 106 8.07 -8.94 7.05
C THR A 106 8.71 -10.18 6.44
N GLN A 107 9.10 -10.07 5.17
CA GLN A 107 9.86 -11.10 4.46
C GLN A 107 10.99 -10.45 3.65
N PRO A 108 12.08 -11.18 3.35
CA PRO A 108 13.14 -10.68 2.49
C PRO A 108 12.65 -10.35 1.07
N TYR A 109 13.18 -9.27 0.50
CA TYR A 109 12.95 -8.83 -0.87
C TYR A 109 14.22 -8.99 -1.71
N THR A 110 14.23 -10.01 -2.57
CA THR A 110 15.36 -10.29 -3.48
C THR A 110 14.95 -10.19 -4.95
N GLY A 111 13.72 -9.75 -5.23
CA GLY A 111 13.16 -9.61 -6.57
C GLY A 111 11.81 -10.31 -6.73
N SER A 112 11.48 -10.69 -7.97
CA SER A 112 10.14 -11.20 -8.32
C SER A 112 9.73 -12.46 -7.57
N LEU A 113 10.68 -13.34 -7.21
CA LEU A 113 10.39 -14.54 -6.41
C LEU A 113 9.86 -14.20 -5.02
N SER A 114 10.32 -13.11 -4.39
CA SER A 114 9.75 -12.63 -3.14
C SER A 114 8.29 -12.20 -3.32
N VAL A 115 7.94 -11.58 -4.45
CA VAL A 115 6.56 -11.19 -4.75
C VAL A 115 5.66 -12.42 -4.97
N PHE A 116 6.15 -13.46 -5.63
CA PHE A 116 5.42 -14.73 -5.72
C PHE A 116 5.22 -15.38 -4.35
N ALA A 117 6.25 -15.38 -3.49
CA ALA A 117 6.13 -15.88 -2.13
C ALA A 117 5.12 -15.06 -1.30
N LEU A 118 5.08 -13.74 -1.52
CA LEU A 118 4.10 -12.86 -0.88
C LEU A 118 2.67 -13.31 -1.21
N ILE A 119 2.35 -13.45 -2.50
CA ILE A 119 1.01 -13.78 -3.01
C ILE A 119 0.59 -15.19 -2.60
N TYR A 120 1.41 -16.21 -2.87
CA TYR A 120 1.00 -17.61 -2.73
C TYR A 120 1.18 -18.17 -1.31
N ARG A 121 1.93 -17.51 -0.44
CA ARG A 121 2.21 -18.00 0.91
C ARG A 121 1.89 -16.97 1.98
N THR A 122 2.52 -15.81 1.92
CA THR A 122 2.46 -14.82 3.01
C THR A 122 1.04 -14.32 3.24
N TYR A 123 0.30 -13.99 2.18
CA TYR A 123 -1.12 -13.61 2.30
C TYR A 123 -2.00 -14.71 2.91
N GLY A 124 -1.77 -15.98 2.58
CA GLY A 124 -2.49 -17.11 3.19
C GLY A 124 -2.26 -17.19 4.70
N ILE A 125 -1.01 -17.02 5.14
CA ILE A 125 -0.63 -17.04 6.56
C ILE A 125 -1.23 -15.84 7.31
N ILE A 126 -1.18 -14.63 6.73
CA ILE A 126 -1.76 -13.43 7.35
C ILE A 126 -3.28 -13.59 7.48
N ARG A 127 -3.96 -14.04 6.42
CA ARG A 127 -5.42 -14.24 6.42
C ARG A 127 -5.84 -15.17 7.56
N GLN A 128 -5.20 -16.34 7.64
CA GLN A 128 -5.46 -17.30 8.71
C GLN A 128 -5.27 -16.66 10.10
N PHE A 129 -4.19 -15.90 10.28
CA PHE A 129 -3.92 -15.22 11.55
C PHE A 129 -4.99 -14.18 11.91
N ILE A 130 -5.42 -13.35 10.95
CA ILE A 130 -6.48 -12.34 11.16
C ILE A 130 -7.80 -13.02 11.53
N GLU A 131 -8.17 -14.10 10.84
CA GLU A 131 -9.40 -14.87 11.06
C GLU A 131 -9.39 -15.54 12.44
N GLU A 132 -8.32 -16.25 12.80
CA GLU A 132 -8.18 -16.93 14.10
C GLU A 132 -8.25 -15.96 15.29
N LYS A 133 -7.70 -14.76 15.12
CA LYS A 133 -7.70 -13.70 16.14
C LYS A 133 -8.94 -12.82 16.11
N ARG A 134 -9.84 -12.99 15.13
CA ARG A 134 -11.06 -12.20 14.91
C ARG A 134 -10.79 -10.70 14.87
N LEU A 135 -9.75 -10.30 14.13
CA LEU A 135 -9.34 -8.90 14.02
C LEU A 135 -10.14 -8.18 12.93
N GLU A 136 -10.62 -6.98 13.22
CA GLU A 136 -11.41 -6.16 12.29
C GLU A 136 -10.49 -5.28 11.42
N THR A 137 -9.94 -5.85 10.34
CA THR A 137 -9.10 -5.13 9.38
C THR A 137 -9.23 -5.72 7.97
N TYR A 138 -9.01 -4.89 6.94
CA TYR A 138 -9.30 -5.24 5.55
C TYR A 138 -8.41 -4.59 4.49
N HIS A 139 -7.63 -3.55 4.83
CA HIS A 139 -6.69 -2.95 3.87
C HIS A 139 -5.29 -3.56 4.05
N ALA A 140 -4.78 -4.20 3.01
CA ALA A 140 -3.39 -4.60 2.95
C ALA A 140 -2.55 -3.39 2.52
N VAL A 141 -1.61 -2.98 3.37
CA VAL A 141 -0.62 -1.95 3.06
C VAL A 141 0.74 -2.61 2.96
N GLU A 142 1.29 -2.66 1.75
CA GLU A 142 2.59 -3.25 1.47
C GLU A 142 3.64 -2.15 1.36
N PHE A 143 4.78 -2.34 2.01
CA PHE A 143 5.96 -1.49 1.91
C PHE A 143 7.12 -2.31 1.36
N TYR A 144 7.82 -1.73 0.39
CA TYR A 144 8.94 -2.34 -0.30
C TYR A 144 10.18 -1.47 -0.11
N SER A 145 11.13 -1.94 0.69
CA SER A 145 12.47 -1.36 0.79
C SER A 145 13.41 -2.02 -0.22
N ALA A 146 14.71 -1.78 -0.08
CA ALA A 146 15.74 -2.45 -0.89
C ALA A 146 15.85 -3.96 -0.59
N ASP A 147 15.52 -4.37 0.63
CA ASP A 147 15.89 -5.68 1.20
C ASP A 147 14.70 -6.45 1.79
N GLU A 148 13.55 -5.81 1.97
CA GLU A 148 12.37 -6.45 2.55
C GLU A 148 11.04 -5.96 1.97
N ILE A 149 10.03 -6.81 2.14
CA ILE A 149 8.62 -6.46 2.00
C ILE A 149 8.00 -6.54 3.39
N CYS A 150 7.42 -5.44 3.85
CA CYS A 150 6.61 -5.38 5.06
C CYS A 150 5.13 -5.25 4.67
N VAL A 151 4.31 -6.22 5.07
CA VAL A 151 2.85 -6.15 4.88
C VAL A 151 2.25 -5.78 6.22
N SER A 152 1.48 -4.69 6.23
CA SER A 152 0.84 -4.14 7.42
C SER A 152 -0.65 -4.03 7.18
N PHE A 153 -1.44 -4.57 8.09
CA PHE A 153 -2.89 -4.40 8.15
C PHE A 153 -3.20 -3.51 9.36
N PRO A 154 -3.53 -2.22 9.17
CA PRO A 154 -3.83 -1.32 10.28
C PRO A 154 -5.06 -1.82 11.04
N LEU A 155 -5.05 -1.73 12.37
CA LEU A 155 -6.18 -2.12 13.23
C LEU A 155 -6.99 -0.90 13.71
N ASP A 156 -6.48 0.29 13.51
CA ASP A 156 -7.11 1.57 13.82
C ASP A 156 -6.95 2.52 12.63
N HIS A 157 -7.81 3.55 12.56
CA HIS A 157 -7.86 4.51 11.44
C HIS A 157 -8.01 3.91 10.04
N VAL A 158 -8.45 2.64 9.92
CA VAL A 158 -8.46 1.88 8.65
C VAL A 158 -9.12 2.63 7.50
N LYS A 159 -10.25 3.30 7.75
CA LYS A 159 -10.98 4.04 6.71
C LYS A 159 -10.20 5.19 6.09
N GLU A 160 -9.26 5.78 6.84
CA GLU A 160 -8.44 6.92 6.42
C GLU A 160 -7.33 6.52 5.44
N PHE A 161 -7.13 5.21 5.21
CA PHE A 161 -6.26 4.68 4.16
C PHE A 161 -6.93 4.63 2.77
N ASN A 162 -8.22 4.95 2.68
CA ASN A 162 -8.90 5.06 1.39
C ASN A 162 -8.48 6.34 0.68
N VAL A 163 -7.95 6.21 -0.53
CA VAL A 163 -7.77 7.35 -1.41
C VAL A 163 -9.14 7.89 -1.86
N PRO A 164 -9.27 9.20 -2.11
CA PRO A 164 -10.53 9.82 -2.54
C PRO A 164 -11.24 9.14 -3.74
N GLU A 165 -10.51 8.46 -4.60
CA GLU A 165 -10.98 7.82 -5.84
C GLU A 165 -11.76 6.53 -5.58
N VAL A 166 -11.42 5.78 -4.53
CA VAL A 166 -12.08 4.49 -4.18
C VAL A 166 -13.57 4.69 -3.92
N GLY A 167 -13.95 5.81 -3.30
CA GLY A 167 -15.35 6.15 -3.05
C GLY A 167 -16.10 6.70 -4.27
N ARG A 168 -15.38 7.23 -5.27
CA ARG A 168 -15.99 7.86 -6.46
C ARG A 168 -16.53 6.87 -7.47
N LEU A 169 -15.91 5.69 -7.59
CA LEU A 169 -16.35 4.66 -8.56
C LEU A 169 -17.78 4.14 -8.26
N PHE A 170 -18.16 4.06 -6.98
CA PHE A 170 -19.52 3.69 -6.56
C PHE A 170 -20.58 4.72 -6.96
N LEU A 171 -20.22 6.01 -7.05
CA LEU A 171 -21.15 7.08 -7.44
C LEU A 171 -21.36 7.15 -8.95
N VAL A 172 -20.31 6.88 -9.74
CA VAL A 172 -20.43 6.89 -11.21
C VAL A 172 -21.32 5.73 -11.69
N CYS A 173 -21.17 4.53 -11.14
CA CYS A 173 -22.06 3.41 -11.48
C CYS A 173 -23.53 3.64 -11.09
N LYS A 174 -23.83 4.44 -10.06
CA LYS A 174 -25.21 4.80 -9.70
C LYS A 174 -25.82 5.88 -10.59
N THR A 175 -25.03 6.58 -11.40
CA THR A 175 -25.53 7.64 -12.29
C THR A 175 -25.92 7.09 -13.67
N PHE A 176 -25.58 5.83 -13.96
CA PHE A 176 -25.86 5.15 -15.23
C PHE A 176 -26.83 3.95 -15.11
N LEU A 177 -27.49 3.79 -13.95
CA LEU A 177 -28.55 2.79 -13.73
C LEU A 177 -29.84 3.46 -13.23
#